data_AF-A0A956J6S5-F1
#
_entry.id   AF-A0A956J6S5-F1
#
_cell.length_a   1.000
_cell.length_b   1.000
_cell.length_c   1.000
_cell.angle_alpha   90.00
_cell.angle_beta   90.00
_cell.angle_gamma   90.00
#
_symmetry.space_group_name_H-M   'P 1'
#
loop_
_entity.id
_entity.type
_entity.pdbx_description
1 polymer ?
#
loop_
_entity_poly.entity_id
_entity_poly.type
_entity_poly.pdbx_seq_one_letter_code
_entity_poly.pdbx_strand_id
1 'polypeptide(L)'
;MTDSELCPCGSGNAFSACCGPILEGKQAAATAEALMRSRYCAFAKGNVDYILSSHDPETREDVVREEVEVWSRESEWMGLEILRTEAGGEGDEEGVVDFVAKYKLKGLTT
;
A
#
# COMPACT_ATOMS: atom_id res chain seq x y z
N MET A 1 -13.64 1.32 -9.86
CA MET A 1 -13.00 2.57 -9.42
C MET A 1 -12.37 3.25 -10.63
N THR A 2 -12.78 4.47 -10.96
CA THR A 2 -12.31 5.22 -12.14
C THR A 2 -11.06 6.03 -11.78
N ASP A 3 -10.22 6.36 -12.76
CA ASP A 3 -8.95 7.10 -12.58
C ASP A 3 -9.06 8.45 -11.84
N SER A 4 -10.28 8.99 -11.76
CA SER A 4 -10.59 10.27 -11.13
C SER A 4 -11.07 10.18 -9.67
N GLU A 5 -11.20 8.99 -9.10
CA GLU A 5 -11.53 8.84 -7.67
C GLU A 5 -10.33 9.19 -6.78
N LEU A 6 -10.62 9.67 -5.57
CA LEU A 6 -9.61 9.98 -4.57
C LEU A 6 -8.80 8.73 -4.20
N CYS A 7 -7.51 8.93 -3.98
CA CYS A 7 -6.60 7.85 -3.64
C CYS A 7 -6.92 7.29 -2.24
N PRO A 8 -7.08 5.95 -2.10
CA PRO A 8 -7.38 5.33 -0.80
C PRO A 8 -6.35 5.62 0.29
N CYS A 9 -5.10 5.95 -0.06
CA CYS A 9 -4.04 6.23 0.90
C CYS A 9 -4.25 7.50 1.74
N GLY A 10 -5.35 8.23 1.54
CA GLY A 10 -5.69 9.41 2.33
C GLY A 10 -4.91 10.67 1.97
N SER A 11 -4.23 10.71 0.81
CA SER A 11 -3.47 11.88 0.36
C SER A 11 -4.34 13.05 -0.11
N GLY A 12 -5.63 12.82 -0.40
CA GLY A 12 -6.52 13.81 -0.99
C GLY A 12 -6.32 14.03 -2.50
N ASN A 13 -5.36 13.36 -3.12
CA ASN A 13 -5.13 13.42 -4.56
C ASN A 13 -5.96 12.36 -5.31
N ALA A 14 -6.20 12.58 -6.60
CA ALA A 14 -6.76 11.54 -7.47
C ALA A 14 -5.81 10.32 -7.54
N PHE A 15 -6.38 9.12 -7.62
CA PHE A 15 -5.60 7.87 -7.67
C PHE A 15 -4.57 7.86 -8.82
N SER A 16 -4.97 8.29 -10.01
CA SER A 16 -4.11 8.39 -11.21
C SER A 16 -2.93 9.36 -11.05
N ALA A 17 -3.02 10.34 -10.14
CA ALA A 17 -1.97 11.31 -9.85
C ALA A 17 -1.23 11.00 -8.53
N CYS A 18 -1.51 9.86 -7.90
CA CYS A 18 -0.94 9.48 -6.62
C CYS A 18 -0.37 8.06 -6.69
N CYS A 19 -1.05 7.05 -6.13
CA CYS A 19 -0.53 5.69 -6.09
C CYS A 19 -0.68 4.93 -7.42
N GLY A 20 -1.55 5.37 -8.33
CA GLY A 20 -1.82 4.69 -9.60
C GLY A 20 -0.58 4.38 -10.42
N PRO A 21 0.25 5.36 -10.79
CA PRO A 21 1.43 5.09 -11.61
C PRO A 21 2.50 4.27 -10.88
N ILE A 22 2.51 4.29 -9.52
CA ILE A 22 3.40 3.43 -8.72
C ILE A 22 2.93 1.96 -8.82
N LEU A 23 1.64 1.71 -8.65
CA LEU A 23 1.04 0.37 -8.73
C LEU A 23 1.14 -0.25 -10.12
N GLU A 24 1.15 0.60 -11.15
CA GLU A 24 1.33 0.19 -12.55
C GLU A 24 2.80 0.02 -12.95
N GLY A 25 3.75 0.29 -12.05
CA GLY A 25 5.18 0.24 -12.33
C GLY A 25 5.69 1.32 -13.29
N LYS A 26 4.89 2.36 -13.55
CA LYS A 26 5.28 3.50 -14.40
C LYS A 26 6.24 4.46 -13.69
N GLN A 27 6.20 4.49 -12.36
CA GLN A 27 7.15 5.24 -11.53
C GLN A 27 7.51 4.43 -10.27
N ALA A 28 8.73 4.59 -9.78
CA ALA A 28 9.11 4.07 -8.47
C ALA A 28 8.53 4.97 -7.37
N ALA A 29 8.33 4.42 -6.17
CA ALA A 29 8.06 5.24 -5.00
C ALA A 29 9.34 6.02 -4.63
N ALA A 30 9.25 7.35 -4.58
CA ALA A 30 10.40 8.21 -4.35
C ALA A 30 10.82 8.29 -2.86
N THR A 31 9.91 7.94 -1.95
CA THR A 31 10.13 7.99 -0.49
C THR A 31 9.54 6.76 0.19
N ALA A 32 10.00 6.45 1.39
CA ALA A 32 9.45 5.39 2.23
C ALA A 32 7.95 5.59 2.50
N GLU A 33 7.52 6.84 2.72
CA GLU A 33 6.10 7.16 2.88
C GLU A 33 5.30 6.88 1.61
N ALA A 34 5.82 7.26 0.44
CA ALA A 34 5.16 6.98 -0.84
C ALA A 34 5.01 5.48 -1.08
N LEU A 35 6.02 4.68 -0.71
CA LEU A 35 5.99 3.22 -0.78
C LEU A 35 4.97 2.62 0.19
N MET A 36 4.90 3.13 1.42
CA MET A 36 3.91 2.68 2.41
C MET A 36 2.48 2.96 1.92
N ARG A 37 2.24 4.18 1.43
CA ARG A 37 0.93 4.60 0.87
C ARG A 37 0.54 3.79 -0.36
N SER A 38 1.46 3.48 -1.26
CA SER A 38 1.18 2.63 -2.43
C SER A 38 0.87 1.20 -2.00
N ARG A 39 1.61 0.61 -1.05
CA ARG A 39 1.32 -0.72 -0.50
C ARG A 39 -0.07 -0.79 0.11
N TYR A 40 -0.47 0.22 0.89
CA TYR A 40 -1.84 0.32 1.40
C TYR A 40 -2.88 0.34 0.27
N CYS A 41 -2.68 1.16 -0.75
CA CYS A 41 -3.57 1.20 -1.92
C CYS A 41 -3.63 -0.14 -2.66
N ALA A 42 -2.52 -0.88 -2.71
CA ALA A 42 -2.48 -2.20 -3.33
C ALA A 42 -3.35 -3.20 -2.54
N PHE A 43 -3.32 -3.16 -1.21
CA PHE A 43 -4.27 -3.91 -0.38
C PHE A 43 -5.72 -3.47 -0.62
N ALA A 44 -6.00 -2.17 -0.63
CA ALA A 44 -7.35 -1.66 -0.88
C ALA A 44 -7.91 -2.05 -2.26
N LYS A 45 -7.05 -2.31 -3.24
CA LYS A 45 -7.42 -2.65 -4.62
C LYS A 45 -7.25 -4.13 -4.97
N GLY A 46 -6.76 -4.97 -4.06
CA GLY A 46 -6.48 -6.37 -4.37
C GLY A 46 -5.28 -6.60 -5.31
N ASN A 47 -4.36 -5.63 -5.44
CA ASN A 47 -3.18 -5.76 -6.30
C ASN A 47 -2.06 -6.52 -5.57
N VAL A 48 -2.22 -7.84 -5.47
CA VAL A 48 -1.31 -8.73 -4.73
C VAL A 48 0.08 -8.78 -5.36
N ASP A 49 0.17 -8.72 -6.69
CA ASP A 49 1.46 -8.75 -7.38
C ASP A 49 2.35 -7.57 -6.99
N TYR A 50 1.77 -6.37 -6.86
CA TYR A 50 2.50 -5.21 -6.36
C TYR A 50 2.90 -5.37 -4.88
N ILE A 51 2.05 -5.95 -4.04
CA ILE A 51 2.37 -6.19 -2.63
C ILE A 51 3.60 -7.09 -2.52
N LEU A 52 3.64 -8.19 -3.28
CA LEU A 52 4.76 -9.13 -3.25
C LEU A 52 6.03 -8.52 -3.83
N SER A 53 5.95 -7.80 -4.96
CA SER A 53 7.12 -7.21 -5.60
C SER A 53 7.74 -6.05 -4.83
N SER A 54 6.97 -5.40 -3.94
CA SER A 54 7.43 -4.29 -3.10
C SER A 54 7.97 -4.71 -1.72
N HIS A 55 7.97 -6.01 -1.40
CA HIS A 55 8.71 -6.53 -0.24
C HIS A 55 10.20 -6.56 -0.52
N ASP A 56 10.97 -6.40 0.56
CA ASP A 56 12.42 -6.55 0.53
C ASP A 56 12.81 -7.94 -0.02
N PRO A 57 13.77 -8.04 -0.96
CA PRO A 57 14.15 -9.31 -1.56
C PRO A 57 14.57 -10.39 -0.56
N GLU A 58 15.16 -10.02 0.58
CA GLU A 58 15.63 -10.96 1.59
C GLU A 58 14.49 -11.57 2.42
N THR A 59 13.36 -10.85 2.55
CA THR A 59 12.20 -11.30 3.34
C THR A 59 10.99 -11.68 2.46
N ARG A 60 11.09 -11.49 1.15
CA ARG A 60 9.98 -11.74 0.22
C ARG A 60 9.51 -13.19 0.21
N GLU A 61 10.43 -14.14 0.39
CA GLU A 61 10.09 -15.58 0.40
C GLU A 61 9.21 -15.98 1.60
N ASP A 62 9.25 -15.21 2.69
CA ASP A 62 8.40 -15.43 3.86
C ASP A 62 6.96 -14.95 3.66
N VAL A 63 6.69 -14.21 2.57
CA VAL A 63 5.36 -13.66 2.28
C VAL A 63 4.55 -14.65 1.45
N VAL A 64 3.58 -15.29 2.09
CA VAL A 64 2.67 -16.24 1.46
C VAL A 64 1.60 -15.48 0.66
N ARG A 65 1.57 -15.69 -0.66
CA ARG A 65 0.61 -15.05 -1.57
C ARG A 65 -0.84 -15.24 -1.12
N GLU A 66 -1.22 -16.46 -0.77
CA GLU A 66 -2.58 -16.82 -0.39
C GLU A 66 -3.04 -16.04 0.86
N GLU A 67 -2.13 -15.83 1.83
CA GLU A 67 -2.43 -15.06 3.04
C GLU A 67 -2.65 -13.57 2.71
N VAL A 68 -1.81 -13.01 1.83
CA VAL A 68 -1.96 -11.64 1.34
C VAL A 68 -3.29 -11.47 0.58
N GLU A 69 -3.64 -12.43 -0.28
CA GLU A 69 -4.90 -12.43 -1.03
C GLU A 69 -6.13 -12.48 -0.13
N VAL A 70 -6.13 -13.38 0.85
CA VAL A 70 -7.21 -13.49 1.83
C VAL A 70 -7.33 -12.19 2.61
N TRP A 71 -6.23 -11.67 3.16
CA TRP A 71 -6.29 -10.47 3.98
C TRP A 71 -6.76 -9.25 3.17
N SER A 72 -6.27 -9.11 1.94
CA SER A 72 -6.67 -8.06 1.00
C SER A 72 -8.17 -8.13 0.66
N ARG A 73 -8.70 -9.32 0.40
CA ARG A 73 -10.10 -9.54 0.02
C ARG A 73 -11.08 -9.41 1.19
N GLU A 74 -10.73 -9.99 2.34
CA GLU A 74 -11.59 -10.05 3.53
C GLU A 74 -11.57 -8.75 4.33
N SER A 75 -10.68 -7.80 4.01
CA SER A 75 -10.65 -6.48 4.64
C SER A 75 -11.39 -5.45 3.80
N GLU A 76 -12.29 -4.73 4.44
CA GLU A 76 -12.77 -3.44 3.96
C GLU A 76 -11.82 -2.36 4.50
N TRP A 77 -11.02 -1.77 3.61
CA TRP A 77 -10.03 -0.76 3.94
C TRP A 77 -10.70 0.62 4.05
N MET A 78 -10.65 1.21 5.25
CA MET A 78 -11.42 2.42 5.59
C MET A 78 -10.60 3.71 5.60
N GLY A 79 -9.29 3.60 5.82
CA GLY A 79 -8.38 4.73 5.69
C GLY A 79 -6.96 4.42 6.17
N LEU A 80 -6.06 5.33 5.84
CA LEU A 80 -4.66 5.33 6.24
C LEU A 80 -4.30 6.68 6.86
N GLU A 81 -3.57 6.64 7.97
CA GLU A 81 -3.04 7.82 8.66
C GLU A 81 -1.54 7.62 8.88
N ILE A 82 -0.72 8.56 8.39
CA ILE A 82 0.73 8.57 8.66
C ILE A 82 0.96 9.40 9.91
N LEU A 83 1.56 8.80 10.92
CA LEU A 83 1.84 9.43 12.21
C LEU A 83 3.20 10.13 12.20
N ARG A 84 4.20 9.47 11.62
CA ARG A 84 5.59 9.94 11.60
C ARG A 84 6.36 9.31 10.45
N THR A 85 7.34 10.05 9.96
CA THR A 85 8.39 9.55 9.08
C THR A 85 9.76 9.89 9.68
N GLU A 86 10.73 9.01 9.48
CA GLU A 86 12.13 9.19 9.87
C GLU A 86 13.02 8.66 8.75
N ALA A 87 13.90 9.52 8.21
CA ALA A 87 14.63 9.26 6.96
C ALA A 87 13.70 8.82 5.81
N GLY A 88 14.21 8.03 4.85
CA GLY A 88 13.43 7.54 3.72
C GLY A 88 12.98 8.61 2.73
N GLY A 89 13.71 9.73 2.65
CA GLY A 89 13.55 10.75 1.63
C GLY A 89 14.12 10.33 0.28
N GLU A 90 14.07 11.25 -0.70
CA GLU A 90 14.67 11.00 -2.01
C GLU A 90 16.18 10.80 -1.88
N GLY A 91 16.66 9.59 -2.22
CA GLY A 91 18.07 9.23 -2.16
C GLY A 91 18.52 8.55 -0.86
N ASP A 92 17.64 8.44 0.13
CA ASP A 92 17.90 7.61 1.31
C ASP A 92 17.71 6.13 0.96
N GLU A 93 18.59 5.26 1.47
CA GLU A 93 18.50 3.81 1.26
C GLU A 93 17.58 3.13 2.30
N GLU A 94 17.38 3.78 3.45
CA GLU A 94 16.57 3.28 4.56
C GLU A 94 15.67 4.38 5.11
N GLY A 95 14.54 3.98 5.69
CA GLY A 95 13.60 4.89 6.34
C GLY A 95 12.50 4.16 7.10
N VAL A 96 11.88 4.88 8.03
CA VAL A 96 10.82 4.36 8.90
C VAL A 96 9.56 5.20 8.75
N VAL A 97 8.41 4.52 8.70
CA VAL A 97 7.10 5.14 8.62
C VAL A 97 6.20 4.54 9.69
N ASP A 98 5.79 5.36 10.66
CA ASP A 98 4.77 4.98 11.64
C ASP A 98 3.40 5.33 11.06
N PHE A 99 2.48 4.37 11.02
CA PHE A 99 1.17 4.55 10.41
C PHE A 99 0.05 3.78 11.12
N VAL A 100 -1.18 4.21 10.90
CA VAL A 100 -2.40 3.52 11.30
C VAL A 100 -3.23 3.20 10.06
N ALA A 101 -3.42 1.92 9.79
CA ALA A 101 -4.36 1.44 8.78
C ALA A 101 -5.67 1.03 9.46
N LYS A 102 -6.78 1.68 9.09
CA LYS A 102 -8.13 1.38 9.58
C LYS A 102 -8.79 0.43 8.60
N TYR A 103 -9.24 -0.73 9.09
CA TYR A 103 -9.94 -1.73 8.29
C TYR A 103 -11.04 -2.41 9.11
N LYS A 104 -12.00 -2.99 8.40
CA LYS A 104 -13.04 -3.85 8.97
C LYS A 104 -12.97 -5.22 8.31
N LEU A 105 -12.87 -6.27 9.11
CA LEU A 105 -12.99 -7.63 8.59
C LEU A 105 -14.45 -7.87 8.16
N LYS A 106 -14.62 -8.29 6.91
CA LYS A 106 -15.86 -8.89 6.43
C LYS A 106 -16.01 -10.17 7.24
N GLY A 107 -17.03 -10.23 8.08
CA GLY A 107 -17.17 -11.32 9.06
C GLY A 107 -16.98 -12.67 8.38
N LEU A 108 -16.13 -13.54 8.95
CA LEU A 108 -15.97 -14.91 8.48
C LEU A 108 -17.36 -15.53 8.41
N THR A 109 -17.85 -15.80 7.21
CA THR A 109 -18.97 -16.71 7.04
C THR A 109 -18.34 -18.09 7.17
N THR A 110 -18.30 -18.59 8.41
CA THR A 110 -17.88 -19.96 8.73
C THR A 110 -18.81 -20.98 8.10
#